data_AF-A0A2K3J173-F1
#
_entry.id   AF-A0A2K3J173-F1
#
_cell.length_a   1.000
_cell.length_b   1.000
_cell.length_c   1.000
_cell.angle_alpha   90.00
_cell.angle_beta   90.00
_cell.angle_gamma   90.00
#
_symmetry.space_group_name_H-M   'P 1'
#
loop_
_entity.id
_entity.type
_entity.pdbx_description
1 polymer ?
#
loop_
_entity_poly.entity_id
_entity_poly.type
_entity_poly.pdbx_seq_one_letter_code
_entity_poly.pdbx_strand_id
1 'polypeptide(L)' 'MEVEPIKKHVPYFLAYLSAVFAEKFSKNESSLTRFRVKTFGTNRLISNKKAMKKLGFKPNYNLKEIVEDMVSWYNKTKK' A
#
# COMPACT_ATOMS: atom_id res chain seq x y z
N MET A 1 -12.33 9.10 7.78
CA MET A 1 -11.52 8.15 8.55
C MET A 1 -10.07 8.56 8.43
N GLU A 2 -9.46 8.97 9.53
CA GLU A 2 -8.02 9.19 9.65
C GLU A 2 -7.36 7.83 9.82
N VAL A 3 -6.41 7.50 8.93
CA VAL A 3 -5.63 6.27 9.03
C VAL A 3 -4.62 6.47 10.15
N GLU A 4 -4.55 5.56 11.12
CA GLU A 4 -3.56 5.63 12.20
C GLU A 4 -2.14 5.69 11.61
N PRO A 5 -1.25 6.52 12.17
CA PRO A 5 0.12 6.62 11.69
C PRO A 5 0.86 5.30 11.88
N ILE A 6 1.72 4.96 10.91
CA ILE A 6 2.53 3.75 10.92
C ILE A 6 3.46 3.77 12.13
N LYS A 7 3.33 2.77 13.02
CA LYS A 7 4.08 2.70 14.30
C LYS A 7 5.53 2.24 14.15
N LYS A 8 5.90 1.58 13.04
CA LYS A 8 7.26 1.07 12.80
C LYS A 8 7.98 1.94 11.79
N HIS A 9 9.11 2.49 12.19
CA HIS A 9 9.97 3.28 11.32
C HIS A 9 11.29 2.53 11.09
N VAL A 10 11.64 2.34 9.82
CA VAL A 10 12.96 1.87 9.40
C VAL A 10 13.66 3.07 8.76
N PRO A 11 14.92 3.36 9.09
CA PRO A 11 15.69 4.40 8.42
C PRO A 11 15.68 4.21 6.91
N TYR A 12 15.40 5.29 6.16
CA TYR A 12 15.24 5.25 4.70
C TYR A 12 16.43 4.58 4.00
N PHE A 13 17.65 4.88 4.45
CA PHE A 13 18.88 4.33 3.89
C PHE A 13 18.94 2.79 3.98
N LEU A 14 18.59 2.24 5.16
CA LEU A 14 18.56 0.79 5.37
C LEU A 14 17.48 0.13 4.51
N ALA A 15 16.29 0.74 4.45
CA ALA A 15 15.20 0.26 3.60
C ALA A 15 15.61 0.27 2.11
N TYR A 16 16.27 1.33 1.66
CA TYR A 16 16.71 1.47 0.27
C TYR A 16 17.79 0.45 -0.11
N LEU A 17 18.79 0.24 0.77
CA LEU A 17 19.81 -0.79 0.57
C LEU A 17 19.17 -2.18 0.49
N SER A 18 18.28 -2.52 1.44
CA SER A 18 17.61 -3.82 1.43
C SER A 18 16.80 -4.05 0.16
N ALA A 19 16.18 -3.00 -0.39
CA ALA A 19 15.48 -3.06 -1.66
C ALA A 19 16.40 -3.27 -2.87
N VAL A 20 17.61 -2.68 -2.88
CA VAL A 20 18.61 -2.93 -3.92
C VAL A 20 19.01 -4.40 -3.95
N PHE A 21 19.27 -4.98 -2.78
CA PHE A 21 19.59 -6.41 -2.67
C PHE A 21 18.39 -7.27 -3.06
N ALA A 22 17.20 -6.97 -2.55
CA ALA A 22 15.98 -7.73 -2.88
C ALA A 22 15.69 -7.73 -4.39
N GLU A 23 15.82 -6.60 -5.07
CA GLU A 23 15.64 -6.52 -6.53
C GLU A 23 16.72 -7.29 -7.29
N LYS A 24 17.98 -7.24 -6.87
CA LYS A 24 19.09 -7.87 -7.58
C LYS A 24 19.13 -9.39 -7.43
N PHE A 25 18.71 -9.90 -6.27
CA PHE A 25 18.82 -11.33 -5.94
C PHE A 25 17.50 -12.08 -6.08
N SER A 26 16.36 -11.39 -6.21
CA SER A 26 15.08 -12.06 -6.41
C SER A 26 14.93 -12.52 -7.87
N LYS A 27 14.69 -13.82 -8.06
CA LYS A 27 14.34 -14.40 -9.36
C LYS A 27 12.90 -14.08 -9.78
N ASN A 28 12.05 -13.75 -8.82
CA ASN A 28 10.63 -13.41 -8.99
C ASN A 28 10.36 -11.95 -8.59
N GLU A 29 9.12 -11.47 -8.76
CA GLU A 29 8.73 -10.14 -8.30
C GLU A 29 9.00 -9.98 -6.79
N SER A 30 9.90 -9.06 -6.45
CA SER A 30 10.32 -8.84 -5.06
C SER A 30 9.23 -8.11 -4.28
N SER A 31 8.99 -8.53 -3.04
CA SER A 31 8.05 -7.87 -2.14
C SER A 31 8.51 -6.46 -1.76
N LEU A 32 9.81 -6.18 -1.82
CA LEU A 32 10.41 -4.89 -1.52
C LEU A 32 11.25 -4.38 -2.69
N THR A 33 10.80 -3.28 -3.30
CA THR A 33 11.49 -2.59 -4.40
C THR A 33 11.86 -1.17 -4.00
N ARG A 34 12.85 -0.58 -4.66
CA ARG A 34 13.25 0.82 -4.52
C ARG A 34 12.07 1.75 -4.80
N PHE A 35 11.19 1.38 -5.73
CA PHE A 35 9.94 2.09 -5.99
C PHE A 35 8.99 2.06 -4.79
N ARG A 36 8.80 0.89 -4.17
CA ARG A 36 7.98 0.75 -2.94
C ARG A 36 8.57 1.55 -1.79
N VAL A 37 9.89 1.49 -1.56
CA VAL A 37 10.57 2.29 -0.53
C VAL A 37 10.35 3.80 -0.73
N LYS A 38 10.50 4.29 -1.97
CA LYS A 38 10.23 5.70 -2.29
C LYS A 38 8.77 6.07 -2.09
N THR A 39 7.84 5.19 -2.45
CA THR A 39 6.40 5.45 -2.33
C THR A 39 5.98 5.50 -0.85
N PHE A 40 6.40 4.52 -0.05
CA PHE A 40 6.10 4.45 1.38
C PHE A 40 6.85 5.50 2.23
N GLY A 41 8.00 5.99 1.75
CA GLY A 41 8.70 7.11 2.39
C GLY A 41 8.00 8.47 2.23
N THR A 42 6.86 8.54 1.54
CA THR A 42 6.11 9.77 1.32
C THR A 42 4.72 9.71 1.94
N ASN A 43 4.23 10.84 2.47
CA ASN A 43 2.88 10.98 3.02
C ASN A 43 1.83 11.27 1.93
N ARG A 44 1.89 10.55 0.81
CA ARG A 44 0.96 10.78 -0.30
C ARG A 44 -0.44 10.30 0.08
N LEU A 45 -1.32 11.27 0.35
CA LEU A 45 -2.74 11.02 0.60
C LEU A 45 -3.51 11.07 -0.71
N ILE A 46 -4.08 9.94 -1.12
CA ILE A 46 -4.95 9.86 -2.29
C ILE A 46 -6.38 10.19 -1.84
N SER A 47 -6.95 11.28 -2.36
CA SER A 47 -8.31 11.71 -2.03
C SER A 47 -9.25 11.54 -3.23
N ASN A 48 -10.42 10.94 -2.98
CA ASN A 48 -11.49 10.80 -3.95
C ASN A 48 -12.37 12.06 -4.09
N LYS A 49 -12.17 13.10 -3.26
CA LYS A 49 -12.98 14.33 -3.24
C LYS A 49 -13.11 15.00 -4.62
N LYS A 50 -12.02 15.05 -5.37
CA LYS A 50 -12.00 15.65 -6.72
C LYS A 50 -12.85 14.84 -7.71
N ALA A 51 -12.80 13.51 -7.63
CA ALA A 51 -13.58 12.62 -8.49
C ALA A 51 -15.07 12.71 -8.18
N MET A 52 -15.44 12.76 -6.89
CA MET A 52 -16.84 12.96 -6.48
C MET A 52 -17.40 14.28 -7.03
N LYS A 53 -16.63 15.37 -6.93
CA LYS A 53 -17.06 16.70 -7.37
C LYS A 53 -17.17 16.83 -8.90
N LYS A 54 -16.23 16.24 -9.65
CA LYS A 54 -16.16 16.43 -11.11
C LYS A 54 -16.90 15.37 -11.92
N LEU A 55 -16.95 14.13 -11.43
CA LEU A 55 -17.43 12.98 -12.18
C LEU A 55 -18.71 12.38 -11.59
N GLY A 56 -19.23 12.95 -10.49
CA GLY A 56 -20.37 12.37 -9.76
C GLY A 56 -20.07 11.00 -9.18
N PHE A 57 -18.79 10.64 -9.01
CA PHE A 57 -18.35 9.35 -8.50
C PHE A 57 -18.88 9.14 -7.08
N LYS A 58 -19.57 8.01 -6.86
CA LYS A 58 -20.01 7.58 -5.53
C LYS A 58 -19.27 6.28 -5.17
N PRO A 59 -18.43 6.27 -4.12
CA PRO A 59 -17.81 5.03 -3.67
C PRO A 59 -18.90 4.10 -3.12
N ASN A 60 -18.99 2.88 -3.65
CA ASN A 60 -19.93 1.87 -3.18
C ASN A 60 -19.48 1.21 -1.87
N TYR A 61 -18.18 1.22 -1.60
CA TYR A 61 -17.58 0.56 -0.45
C TYR A 61 -16.70 1.54 0.34
N ASN A 62 -16.74 1.41 1.66
CA ASN A 62 -15.80 2.08 2.55
C ASN A 62 -14.48 1.31 2.65
N LEU A 63 -13.39 1.99 3.03
CA LEU A 63 -12.06 1.36 3.16
C LEU A 63 -12.10 0.10 4.04
N LYS A 64 -12.85 0.15 5.15
CA LYS A 64 -13.00 -0.97 6.07
C LYS A 64 -13.64 -2.19 5.40
N GLU A 65 -14.74 -1.99 4.69
CA GLU A 65 -15.46 -3.05 3.97
C GLU A 65 -14.56 -3.67 2.89
N ILE A 66 -13.80 -2.84 2.16
CA ILE A 66 -12.84 -3.32 1.16
C ILE A 66 -11.76 -4.21 1.80
N VAL A 67 -11.21 -3.79 2.95
CA VAL A 67 -10.19 -4.57 3.66
C VAL A 67 -10.76 -5.89 4.17
N GLU A 68 -11.96 -5.87 4.77
CA GLU A 68 -12.63 -7.08 5.24
C GLU A 68 -12.89 -8.09 4.11
N ASP A 69 -13.36 -7.61 2.96
CA ASP A 69 -13.60 -8.45 1.78
C ASP A 69 -12.30 -9.06 1.24
N MET A 70 -11.22 -8.25 1.10
CA MET A 70 -9.92 -8.74 0.66
C MET A 70 -9.31 -9.79 1.61
N VAL A 71 -9.42 -9.58 2.92
CA VAL A 71 -8.93 -10.54 3.93
C VAL A 71 -9.75 -11.82 3.92
N SER A 72 -11.08 -11.71 3.82
CA SER A 72 -11.99 -12.84 3.69
C SER A 72 -11.66 -13.70 2.47
N TRP A 73 -11.44 -13.06 1.32
CA TRP A 73 -11.01 -13.73 0.09
C TRP A 73 -9.66 -14.43 0.26
N TYR A 74 -8.64 -13.74 0.80
CA TYR A 74 -7.31 -14.32 1.01
C TYR A 74 -7.36 -15.58 1.89
N ASN A 75 -8.12 -15.53 2.99
CA ASN A 75 -8.29 -16.66 3.90
C ASN A 75 -8.98 -17.87 3.22
N LYS A 76 -9.90 -17.63 2.28
CA LYS A 76 -10.54 -18.69 1.49
C LYS A 76 -9.57 -19.32 0.49
N THR A 77 -8.71 -18.53 -0.15
CA THR A 77 -7.73 -19.01 -1.15
C THR A 77 -6.52 -19.74 -0.55
N LYS A 78 -6.29 -19.61 0.75
CA LYS A 78 -5.18 -20.28 1.46
C LYS A 78 -5.51 -21.73 1.87
N LYS A 79 -6.74 -22.18 1.60
CA LYS A 79 -7.19 -23.57 1.73
C LYS A 79 -6.89 -24.34 0.45
#